data_AF-A0A2R9T0S4-F1
#
_entry.id   AF-A0A2R9T0S4-F1
#
_cell.length_a   1.000
_cell.length_b   1.000
_cell.length_c   1.000
_cell.angle_alpha   90.00
_cell.angle_beta   90.00
_cell.angle_gamma   90.00
#
_symmetry.space_group_name_H-M   'P 1'
#
loop_
_entity.id
_entity.type
_entity.pdbx_description
1 polymer ?
#
loop_
_entity_poly.entity_id
_entity_poly.type
_entity_poly.pdbx_seq_one_letter_code
_entity_poly.pdbx_strand_id
1 'polypeptide(L)'
;MICDNCSTFEPIEDQGTVHMKPASGELIGLLALNGYTVQENNEGCAVNYKELAELISMIKCLQPLPLKIRQELSFCVTGGEAPQIRHTWTPMQKFELQMEHYDMVNVILHKQFTSYMQPIVDHFEQIVAYVVFASSDRGGSRVPTV
;
A
#
# COMPACT_ATOMS: atom_id res chain seq x y z
N MET A 1 -1.90 -20.16 -16.90
CA MET A 1 -1.64 -18.85 -17.53
C MET A 1 -0.94 -18.01 -16.49
N ILE A 2 0.38 -17.83 -16.63
CA ILE A 2 1.22 -17.05 -15.72
C ILE A 2 1.46 -15.72 -16.44
N CYS A 3 1.08 -14.62 -15.80
CA CYS A 3 1.25 -13.28 -16.34
C CYS A 3 2.69 -12.83 -16.08
N ASP A 4 3.55 -12.87 -17.09
CA ASP A 4 4.98 -12.52 -16.98
C ASP A 4 5.26 -11.02 -16.74
N ASN A 5 4.22 -10.17 -16.69
CA ASN A 5 4.36 -8.73 -16.49
C ASN A 5 3.41 -8.15 -15.43
N CYS A 6 2.80 -9.00 -14.61
CA CYS A 6 2.03 -8.54 -13.47
C CYS A 6 3.03 -8.26 -12.35
N SER A 7 3.48 -7.00 -12.20
CA SER A 7 4.22 -6.59 -11.02
C SER A 7 3.32 -6.86 -9.81
N THR A 8 3.60 -7.95 -9.08
CA THR A 8 2.95 -8.22 -7.80
C THR A 8 3.36 -7.09 -6.88
N PHE A 9 2.43 -6.17 -6.62
CA PHE A 9 2.56 -5.26 -5.49
C PHE A 9 2.56 -6.14 -4.25
N GLU A 10 3.65 -6.16 -3.50
CA GLU A 10 3.65 -6.85 -2.22
C GLU A 10 2.81 -6.02 -1.24
N PRO A 11 1.87 -6.66 -0.52
CA PRO A 11 1.11 -5.95 0.51
C PRO A 11 2.08 -5.46 1.58
N ILE A 12 1.88 -4.23 2.06
CA ILE A 12 2.64 -3.72 3.20
C ILE A 12 2.13 -4.46 4.44
N GLU A 13 3.03 -5.17 5.13
CA GLU A 13 2.73 -5.87 6.37
C GLU A 13 2.46 -4.87 7.51
N ASP A 14 1.79 -5.33 8.57
CA ASP A 14 1.50 -4.49 9.74
C ASP A 14 2.77 -4.06 10.50
N GLN A 15 3.86 -4.82 10.37
CA GLN A 15 5.15 -4.53 10.98
C GLN A 15 6.28 -4.70 9.97
N GLY A 16 7.38 -3.97 10.15
CA GLY A 16 8.55 -4.13 9.31
C GLY A 16 9.53 -2.97 9.40
N THR A 17 10.32 -2.83 8.35
CA THR A 17 11.31 -1.77 8.20
C THR A 17 11.01 -0.97 6.94
N VAL A 18 10.96 0.35 7.07
CA VAL A 18 10.87 1.27 5.95
C VAL A 18 12.23 1.89 5.70
N HIS A 19 12.73 1.67 4.49
CA HIS A 19 13.98 2.20 3.98
C HIS A 19 13.69 3.43 3.13
N MET A 20 14.52 4.46 3.28
CA MET A 20 14.38 5.76 2.67
C MET A 20 15.70 6.20 2.07
N LYS A 21 15.68 6.69 0.83
CA LYS A 21 16.85 7.30 0.20
C LYS A 21 16.46 8.51 -0.65
N PRO A 22 17.31 9.54 -0.77
CA PRO A 22 18.62 9.68 -0.10
C PRO A 22 18.49 10.05 1.39
N ALA A 23 19.46 9.63 2.21
CA ALA A 23 19.56 10.05 3.62
C ALA A 23 20.12 11.47 3.72
N SER A 24 19.23 12.46 3.66
CA SER A 24 19.59 13.85 3.93
C SER A 24 19.62 14.12 5.44
N GLY A 25 20.49 15.03 5.88
CA GLY A 25 20.54 15.44 7.29
C GLY A 25 19.23 16.03 7.80
N GLU A 26 18.47 16.70 6.92
CA GLU A 26 17.12 17.22 7.22
C GLU A 26 16.12 16.08 7.47
N LEU A 27 16.16 15.02 6.66
CA LEU A 27 15.33 13.84 6.85
C LEU A 27 15.64 13.14 8.19
N ILE A 28 16.92 12.86 8.45
CA ILE A 28 17.36 12.17 9.67
C ILE A 28 17.01 13.02 10.90
N GLY A 29 17.29 14.33 10.85
CA GLY A 29 16.98 15.25 11.93
C GLY A 29 15.48 15.30 12.22
N LEU A 30 14.63 15.36 11.18
CA LEU A 30 13.19 15.35 11.34
C LEU A 30 12.69 14.03 11.95
N LEU A 31 13.19 12.88 11.50
CA LEU A 31 12.82 11.57 12.04
C LEU A 31 13.22 11.46 13.52
N ALA A 32 14.44 11.87 13.87
CA ALA A 32 14.92 11.87 15.25
C ALA A 32 14.11 12.82 16.16
N LEU A 33 13.74 14.01 15.67
CA LEU A 33 12.88 14.97 16.40
C LEU A 33 11.49 14.40 16.70
N ASN A 34 10.98 13.51 15.82
CA ASN A 34 9.70 12.83 16.01
C ASN A 34 9.84 11.51 16.82
N GLY A 35 11.02 11.22 17.37
CA GLY A 35 11.26 10.07 18.25
C GLY A 35 11.55 8.76 17.53
N TYR A 36 11.76 8.77 16.21
CA TYR A 36 12.08 7.56 15.45
C TYR A 36 13.56 7.19 15.60
N THR A 37 13.84 5.90 15.77
CA THR A 37 15.22 5.38 15.76
C THR A 37 15.64 5.15 14.31
N VAL A 38 16.52 6.02 13.82
CA VAL A 38 17.03 5.97 12.44
C VAL A 38 18.29 5.12 12.38
N GLN A 39 18.29 4.12 11.49
CA GLN A 39 19.46 3.33 11.15
C GLN A 39 20.02 3.84 9.81
N GLU A 40 21.17 4.50 9.84
CA GLU A 40 21.83 4.97 8.63
C GLU A 40 22.61 3.83 7.95
N ASN A 41 22.57 3.79 6.63
CA ASN A 41 23.36 2.87 5.82
C ASN A 41 23.98 3.62 4.63
N ASN A 42 24.85 2.96 3.87
CA ASN A 42 25.54 3.59 2.75
C ASN A 42 24.61 4.05 1.61
N GLU A 43 23.37 3.55 1.56
CA GLU A 43 22.40 3.86 0.50
C GLU A 43 21.32 4.86 0.94
N GLY A 44 21.19 5.14 2.23
CA GLY A 44 20.05 5.84 2.81
C GLY A 44 19.89 5.63 4.32
N CYS A 45 18.64 5.58 4.77
CA CYS A 45 18.30 5.35 6.18
C CYS A 45 17.09 4.43 6.30
N ALA A 46 16.96 3.78 7.44
CA ALA A 46 15.89 2.83 7.73
C ALA A 46 15.27 3.08 9.10
N VAL A 47 13.96 2.91 9.19
CA VAL A 47 13.18 3.04 10.43
C VAL A 47 12.31 1.81 10.57
N ASN A 48 12.25 1.24 11.78
CA ASN A 48 11.35 0.14 12.08
C ASN A 48 10.00 0.68 12.52
N TYR A 49 8.92 0.05 12.07
CA TYR A 49 7.57 0.31 12.52
C TYR A 49 6.92 -0.98 13.02
N LYS A 50 6.12 -0.88 14.07
CA LYS A 50 5.44 -2.02 14.71
C LYS A 50 4.00 -2.19 14.25
N GLU A 51 3.40 -1.09 13.82
CA GLU A 51 2.04 -1.04 13.31
C GLU A 51 1.96 -0.11 12.10
N LEU A 52 1.04 -0.40 11.17
CA LEU A 52 0.87 0.42 9.97
C LEU A 52 0.52 1.89 10.29
N ALA A 53 -0.17 2.13 11.41
CA ALA A 53 -0.49 3.48 11.88
C ALA A 53 0.78 4.32 12.16
N GLU A 54 1.85 3.68 12.63
CA GLU A 54 3.16 4.30 12.86
C GLU A 54 3.80 4.67 11.51
N LEU A 55 3.74 3.77 10.51
CA LEU A 55 4.23 4.04 9.16
C LEU A 55 3.48 5.23 8.52
N ILE A 56 2.15 5.27 8.62
CA ILE A 56 1.33 6.38 8.11
C ILE A 56 1.71 7.70 8.82
N SER A 57 1.88 7.65 10.14
CA SER A 57 2.25 8.83 10.93
C SER A 57 3.64 9.34 10.54
N MET A 58 4.60 8.44 10.33
CA MET A 58 5.93 8.76 9.86
C MET A 58 5.90 9.51 8.52
N ILE A 59 5.15 9.01 7.53
CA ILE A 59 5.03 9.66 6.21
C ILE A 59 4.40 11.06 6.33
N LYS A 60 3.41 11.23 7.21
CA LYS A 60 2.82 12.55 7.50
C LYS A 60 3.85 13.50 8.11
N CYS A 61 4.74 13.01 8.98
CA CYS A 61 5.82 13.80 9.55
C CYS A 61 6.84 14.26 8.49
N LEU A 62 6.91 13.62 7.31
CA LEU A 62 7.80 14.01 6.21
C LEU A 62 7.25 15.16 5.33
N GLN A 63 5.96 15.52 5.46
CA GLN A 63 5.35 16.61 4.67
C GLN A 63 6.06 17.97 4.78
N PRO A 64 6.59 18.39 5.96
CA PRO A 64 7.28 19.66 6.12
C PRO A 64 8.65 19.71 5.44
N LEU A 65 9.19 18.60 4.94
CA LEU A 65 10.48 18.60 4.23
C LEU A 65 10.42 19.49 2.99
N PRO A 66 11.54 20.13 2.61
CA PRO A 66 11.62 20.89 1.38
C PRO A 66 11.21 20.06 0.17
N LEU A 67 10.50 20.69 -0.76
CA LEU A 67 9.98 20.05 -1.97
C LEU A 67 11.06 19.29 -2.77
N LYS A 68 12.28 19.84 -2.84
CA LYS A 68 13.42 19.22 -3.52
C LYS A 68 13.75 17.85 -2.92
N ILE A 69 13.85 17.78 -1.60
CA ILE A 69 14.15 16.54 -0.88
C ILE A 69 13.00 15.55 -1.08
N ARG A 70 11.75 16.00 -0.95
CA ARG A 70 10.56 15.16 -1.16
C ARG A 70 10.48 14.54 -2.56
N GLN A 71 10.90 15.27 -3.59
CA GLN A 71 10.89 14.80 -4.97
C GLN A 71 11.97 13.74 -5.25
N GLU A 72 13.08 13.79 -4.52
CA GLU A 72 14.18 12.83 -4.64
C GLU A 72 13.97 11.60 -3.75
N LEU A 73 13.09 11.69 -2.74
CA LEU A 73 12.84 10.63 -1.79
C LEU A 73 12.15 9.42 -2.42
N SER A 74 12.75 8.26 -2.18
CA SER A 74 12.26 6.95 -2.55
C SER A 74 12.19 6.05 -1.32
N PHE A 75 11.13 5.25 -1.26
CA PHE A 75 10.79 4.37 -0.16
C PHE A 75 10.85 2.91 -0.60
N CYS A 76 11.29 2.05 0.31
CA CYS A 76 11.14 0.61 0.17
C CYS A 76 10.69 0.06 1.52
N VAL A 77 9.64 -0.75 1.53
CA VAL A 77 9.18 -1.40 2.75
C VAL A 77 9.57 -2.87 2.69
N THR A 78 10.11 -3.38 3.80
CA THR A 78 10.44 -4.79 3.96
C THR A 78 9.70 -5.33 5.17
N GLY A 79 8.97 -6.43 4.97
CA GLY A 79 8.27 -7.16 6.03
C GLY A 79 9.23 -7.81 7.04
N GLY A 80 8.66 -8.51 8.02
CA GLY A 80 9.42 -9.15 9.10
C GLY A 80 10.25 -10.38 8.68
N GLU A 81 9.91 -11.01 7.55
CA GLU A 81 10.63 -12.15 7.01
C GLU A 81 11.62 -11.74 5.90
N ALA A 82 12.78 -12.40 5.87
CA ALA A 82 13.89 -12.05 4.99
C ALA A 82 13.46 -12.08 3.50
N PRO A 83 13.69 -11.01 2.72
CA PRO A 83 13.13 -10.90 1.38
C PRO A 83 13.96 -11.70 0.37
N GLN A 84 13.33 -12.68 -0.26
CA GLN A 84 13.83 -13.18 -1.54
C GLN A 84 13.36 -12.25 -2.67
N ILE A 85 14.30 -11.44 -3.15
CA ILE A 85 14.39 -10.95 -4.53
C ILE A 85 13.53 -9.70 -4.85
N ARG A 86 14.24 -8.55 -4.85
CA ARG A 86 13.93 -7.24 -5.48
C ARG A 86 13.02 -6.28 -4.70
N HIS A 87 13.67 -5.47 -3.87
CA HIS A 87 13.15 -4.22 -3.35
C HIS A 87 12.74 -3.25 -4.47
N THR A 88 11.44 -3.04 -4.63
CA THR A 88 10.91 -2.02 -5.56
C THR A 88 10.91 -0.67 -4.86
N TRP A 89 11.94 0.13 -5.12
CA TRP A 89 11.98 1.52 -4.65
C TRP A 89 10.86 2.32 -5.30
N THR A 90 10.05 2.98 -4.46
CA THR A 90 8.87 3.73 -4.87
C THR A 90 9.05 5.20 -4.52
N PRO A 91 8.91 6.13 -5.47
CA PRO A 91 8.97 7.57 -5.19
C PRO A 91 7.91 7.99 -4.15
N MET A 92 8.24 8.98 -3.32
CA MET A 92 7.38 9.48 -2.23
C MET A 92 5.92 9.67 -2.65
N GLN A 93 5.67 10.35 -3.77
CA GLN A 93 4.31 10.63 -4.25
C GLN A 93 3.49 9.36 -4.50
N LYS A 94 4.12 8.33 -5.09
CA LYS A 94 3.45 7.06 -5.36
C LYS A 94 3.25 6.28 -4.06
N PHE A 95 4.22 6.35 -3.15
CA PHE A 95 4.13 5.70 -1.84
C PHE A 95 3.03 6.32 -0.96
N GLU A 96 2.88 7.64 -0.98
CA GLU A 96 1.78 8.36 -0.31
C GLU A 96 0.41 7.90 -0.81
N LEU A 97 0.22 7.81 -2.13
CA LEU A 97 -1.01 7.31 -2.74
C LEU A 97 -1.29 5.85 -2.36
N GLN A 98 -0.25 5.01 -2.29
CA GLN A 98 -0.39 3.63 -1.85
C GLN A 98 -0.86 3.55 -0.40
N MET A 99 -0.37 4.43 0.47
CA MET A 99 -0.75 4.46 1.88
C MET A 99 -2.13 5.06 2.11
N GLU A 100 -2.51 6.08 1.33
CA GLU A 100 -3.87 6.65 1.35
C GLU A 100 -4.93 5.62 0.97
N HIS A 101 -4.62 4.77 -0.02
CA HIS A 101 -5.51 3.73 -0.51
C HIS A 101 -5.15 2.33 -0.02
N TYR A 102 -4.36 2.22 1.05
CA TYR A 102 -3.85 0.93 1.53
C TYR A 102 -4.97 -0.08 1.74
N ASP A 103 -6.10 0.36 2.32
CA ASP A 103 -7.30 -0.44 2.51
C ASP A 103 -7.80 -1.14 1.24
N MET A 104 -7.78 -0.43 0.11
CA MET A 104 -8.23 -0.93 -1.19
C MET A 104 -7.17 -1.82 -1.84
N VAL A 105 -5.90 -1.40 -1.78
CA VAL A 105 -4.76 -2.18 -2.26
C VAL A 105 -4.70 -3.52 -1.54
N ASN A 106 -4.92 -3.53 -0.23
CA ASN A 106 -4.88 -4.73 0.59
C ASN A 106 -6.01 -5.71 0.23
N VAL A 107 -7.23 -5.21 0.01
CA VAL A 107 -8.37 -6.01 -0.48
C VAL A 107 -8.07 -6.63 -1.85
N ILE A 108 -7.48 -5.86 -2.76
CA ILE A 108 -7.13 -6.33 -4.10
C ILE A 108 -6.09 -7.45 -4.03
N LEU A 109 -5.05 -7.24 -3.24
CA LEU A 109 -3.93 -8.18 -3.12
C LEU A 109 -4.33 -9.47 -2.42
N HIS A 110 -5.15 -9.39 -1.38
CA HIS A 110 -5.66 -10.57 -0.68
C HIS A 110 -6.78 -11.30 -1.41
N LYS A 111 -7.12 -10.88 -2.64
CA LYS A 111 -8.22 -11.45 -3.44
C LYS A 111 -9.52 -11.55 -2.64
N GLN A 112 -9.77 -10.59 -1.74
CA GLN A 112 -11.01 -10.50 -0.95
C GLN A 112 -12.15 -9.91 -1.79
N PHE A 113 -12.23 -10.38 -3.04
CA PHE A 113 -13.30 -10.08 -3.95
C PHE A 113 -14.14 -11.34 -4.13
N THR A 114 -15.39 -11.26 -3.72
CA THR A 114 -16.40 -12.22 -4.13
C THR A 114 -17.01 -11.73 -5.43
N SER A 115 -16.90 -12.57 -6.47
CA SER A 115 -17.58 -12.35 -7.74
C SER A 115 -18.98 -12.95 -7.66
N TYR A 116 -20.00 -12.10 -7.73
CA TYR A 116 -21.37 -12.54 -7.89
C TYR A 116 -21.77 -12.39 -9.36
N MET A 117 -22.17 -13.50 -9.98
CA MET A 117 -22.81 -13.50 -11.30
C MET A 117 -24.24 -13.01 -11.12
N GLN A 118 -24.55 -11.82 -11.63
CA GLN A 118 -25.92 -11.33 -11.64
C GLN A 118 -26.56 -11.58 -13.01
N PRO A 119 -27.73 -12.25 -13.07
CA PRO A 119 -28.43 -12.47 -14.31
C PRO A 119 -29.01 -11.15 -14.84
N ILE A 120 -28.81 -10.90 -16.12
CA ILE A 120 -29.53 -9.87 -16.87
C ILE A 120 -30.78 -10.55 -17.41
N VAL A 121 -31.95 -10.06 -17.03
CA VAL A 121 -33.23 -10.57 -17.50
C VAL A 121 -33.87 -9.63 -18.53
N ASP A 122 -34.62 -10.20 -19.46
CA ASP A 122 -35.47 -9.42 -20.36
C ASP A 122 -36.76 -8.96 -19.67
N HIS A 123 -37.66 -8.30 -20.42
CA HIS A 123 -38.94 -7.81 -19.89
C HIS A 123 -39.87 -8.96 -19.42
N PHE A 124 -39.62 -10.20 -19.86
CA PHE A 124 -40.35 -11.40 -19.48
C PHE A 124 -39.65 -12.18 -18.37
N GLU A 125 -38.66 -11.57 -17.68
CA GLU A 125 -37.87 -12.17 -16.62
C GLU A 125 -37.02 -13.38 -17.07
N GLN A 126 -36.77 -13.54 -18.37
CA GLN A 126 -35.90 -14.60 -18.88
C GLN A 126 -34.45 -14.15 -18.85
N ILE A 127 -33.55 -15.01 -18.36
CA ILE A 127 -32.12 -14.74 -18.30
C ILE A 127 -31.55 -14.67 -19.72
N VAL A 128 -31.09 -13.49 -20.13
CA VAL A 128 -30.49 -13.25 -21.45
C VAL A 128 -28.96 -13.15 -21.40
N ALA A 129 -28.38 -12.81 -20.25
CA ALA A 129 -26.93 -12.74 -20.05
C ALA A 129 -26.57 -12.79 -18.55
N TYR A 130 -25.28 -12.86 -18.26
CA TYR A 130 -24.74 -12.68 -16.91
C TYR A 130 -23.68 -11.58 -16.90
N VAL A 131 -23.70 -10.75 -15.86
CA VAL A 131 -22.66 -9.75 -15.60
C VAL A 131 -21.92 -10.09 -14.31
N VAL A 132 -20.61 -9.84 -14.32
CA VAL A 132 -19.74 -10.06 -13.16
C VAL A 132 -19.53 -8.74 -12.43
N PHE A 133 -19.92 -8.68 -11.16
CA PHE A 133 -19.56 -7.59 -10.26
C PHE A 133 -18.50 -8.07 -9.26
N ALA A 134 -17.41 -7.31 -9.14
CA ALA A 134 -16.44 -7.51 -8.07
C ALA A 134 -16.82 -6.61 -6.88
N SER A 135 -17.07 -7.22 -5.73
CA SER A 135 -17.39 -6.51 -4.48
C SER A 135 -16.34 -6.84 -3.42
N SER A 136 -15.91 -5.82 -2.67
CA SER A 136 -14.97 -5.98 -1.56
C SER A 136 -15.68 -6.61 -0.36
N ASP A 137 -15.10 -7.65 0.22
CA ASP A 137 -15.73 -8.45 1.29
C ASP A 137 -15.63 -7.80 2.69
N ARG A 138 -15.75 -6.46 2.79
CA ARG A 138 -15.98 -5.79 4.08
C ARG A 138 -17.45 -5.97 4.46
N GLY A 139 -17.74 -7.06 5.16
CA GLY A 139 -19.10 -7.44 5.58
C GLY A 139 -19.84 -6.32 6.32
N GLY A 140 -21.10 -6.08 5.92
CA GLY A 140 -22.03 -5.24 6.67
C GLY A 140 -23.22 -4.66 5.91
N SER A 141 -24.25 -5.49 5.67
CA SER A 141 -25.68 -5.11 5.58
C SER A 141 -26.19 -4.30 4.36
N ARG A 142 -26.94 -4.98 3.48
CA ARG A 142 -28.43 -4.92 3.35
C ARG A 142 -28.83 -5.44 1.98
N VAL A 143 -29.55 -6.55 1.98
CA VAL A 143 -30.28 -7.05 0.81
C VAL A 143 -31.44 -6.09 0.55
N PRO A 144 -31.59 -5.47 -0.64
CA PRO A 144 -32.87 -4.89 -1.02
C PRO A 144 -33.74 -6.02 -1.57
N THR A 145 -34.78 -6.37 -0.83
CA THR A 145 -35.91 -7.14 -1.32
C THR A 145 -36.71 -6.26 -2.29
N VAL A 146 -36.81 -6.65 -3.55
CA VAL A 146 -38.02 -6.49 -4.38
C VAL A 146 -38.13 -7.75 -5.23
#